data_AF-A0A4Q1UEW4-F1
#
_entry.id   AF-A0A4Q1UEW4-F1
#
_cell.length_a   1.000
_cell.length_b   1.000
_cell.length_c   1.000
_cell.angle_alpha   90.00
_cell.angle_beta   90.00
_cell.angle_gamma   90.00
#
_symmetry.space_group_name_H-M   'P 1'
#
loop_
_entity.id
_entity.type
_entity.pdbx_description
1 polymer ?
#
loop_
_entity_poly.entity_id
_entity_poly.type
_entity_poly.pdbx_seq_one_letter_code
_entity_poly.pdbx_strand_id
1 'polypeptide(L)' 'MTQNYVTLMDELKTGQREKITVTPETFMAFRTAWTNYPDREEIVGTAKRDGVIEYHYRSVDSR' A
#
# COMPACT_ATOMS: atom_id res chain seq x y z
N MET A 1 -10.81 15.93 1.67
CA MET A 1 -10.75 14.77 0.76
C MET A 1 -10.14 13.61 1.54
N THR A 2 -10.93 12.59 1.90
CA THR A 2 -10.41 11.41 2.60
C THR A 2 -9.67 10.54 1.59
N GLN A 3 -8.38 10.26 1.80
CA GLN A 3 -7.63 9.34 0.94
C GLN A 3 -8.30 7.96 0.96
N ASN A 4 -8.77 7.47 -0.18
CA ASN A 4 -9.28 6.11 -0.30
C ASN A 4 -8.14 5.14 -0.62
N TYR A 5 -7.57 4.55 0.42
CA TYR A 5 -6.45 3.62 0.28
C TYR A 5 -6.79 2.34 -0.48
N VAL A 6 -8.06 1.93 -0.55
CA VAL A 6 -8.48 0.77 -1.35
C VAL A 6 -8.23 1.06 -2.83
N THR A 7 -8.69 2.22 -3.33
CA THR A 7 -8.45 2.65 -4.71
C THR A 7 -6.96 2.75 -5.03
N LEU A 8 -6.15 3.25 -4.09
CA LEU A 8 -4.70 3.34 -4.28
C LEU A 8 -4.04 1.94 -4.39
N MET A 9 -4.50 0.96 -3.62
CA MET A 9 -4.02 -0.43 -3.71
C MET A 9 -4.50 -1.10 -5.01
N ASP A 10 -5.71 -0.79 -5.49
CA ASP A 10 -6.17 -1.27 -6.80
C ASP A 10 -5.33 -0.67 -7.94
N GLU A 11 -4.97 0.61 -7.85
CA GLU A 11 -4.05 1.26 -8.80
C GLU A 11 -2.66 0.60 -8.76
N LEU A 12 -2.15 0.24 -7.58
CA LEU A 12 -0.90 -0.52 -7.43
C LEU A 12 -0.99 -1.88 -8.14
N LYS A 13 -2.06 -2.62 -7.88
CA LYS A 13 -2.26 -3.97 -8.43
C LYS A 13 -2.42 -3.96 -9.94
N THR A 14 -3.12 -2.96 -10.48
CA THR A 14 -3.31 -2.80 -11.93
C THR A 14 -2.12 -2.16 -12.65
N GLY A 15 -1.07 -1.75 -11.91
CA GLY A 15 0.10 -1.08 -12.47
C GLY A 15 -0.15 0.38 -12.89
N GLN A 16 -1.33 0.94 -12.60
CA GLN A 16 -1.62 2.37 -12.80
C GLN A 16 -0.80 3.26 -11.85
N ARG A 17 -0.37 2.69 -10.72
CA ARG A 17 0.50 3.33 -9.73
C ARG A 17 1.66 2.40 -9.43
N GLU A 18 2.85 2.98 -9.33
CA GLU A 18 4.07 2.22 -8.99
C GLU A 18 4.26 2.04 -7.48
N LYS A 19 3.86 3.04 -6.68
CA LYS A 19 4.03 3.06 -5.22
C LYS A 19 3.00 3.88 -4.46
N ILE A 20 2.75 3.52 -3.21
CA ILE A 20 2.03 4.32 -2.22
C ILE A 20 2.99 4.72 -1.11
N THR A 21 3.12 6.02 -0.86
CA THR A 21 3.87 6.54 0.28
C THR A 21 2.93 6.79 1.44
N VAL A 22 3.21 6.14 2.58
CA VAL A 22 2.45 6.25 3.82
C VAL A 22 3.34 6.89 4.89
N THR A 23 2.87 7.97 5.50
CA THR A 23 3.56 8.64 6.61
C THR A 23 3.02 8.13 7.94
N PRO A 24 3.70 8.40 9.08
CA PRO A 24 3.17 8.04 10.40
C PRO A 24 1.76 8.59 10.66
N GLU A 25 1.47 9.81 10.18
CA GLU A 25 0.17 10.47 10.33
C GLU A 25 -0.95 9.73 9.59
N THR A 26 -0.64 9.17 8.42
CA THR A 26 -1.63 8.50 7.58
C THR A 26 -1.66 6.98 7.73
N PHE A 27 -0.70 6.43 8.48
CA PHE A 27 -0.53 4.99 8.68
C PHE A 27 -1.78 4.31 9.22
N MET A 28 -2.47 4.90 10.20
CA MET A 28 -3.66 4.29 10.78
C MET A 28 -4.82 4.16 9.79
N ALA A 29 -4.98 5.17 8.92
CA ALA A 29 -5.98 5.13 7.85
C ALA A 29 -5.60 4.09 6.78
N PHE A 30 -4.33 4.04 6.38
CA PHE A 30 -3.83 3.02 5.46
C PHE A 30 -4.01 1.60 6.02
N ARG A 31 -3.56 1.37 7.26
CA ARG A 31 -3.62 0.06 7.93
C ARG A 31 -5.04 -0.48 7.98
N THR A 32 -6.03 0.38 8.22
CA THR A 32 -7.44 -0.02 8.25
C THR A 32 -7.91 -0.52 6.89
N ALA A 33 -7.54 0.15 5.80
CA ALA A 33 -7.86 -0.31 4.45
C ALA A 33 -7.09 -1.59 4.08
N TRP A 34 -5.77 -1.60 4.33
CA TRP A 34 -4.88 -2.73 4.01
C TRP A 34 -5.27 -4.02 4.74
N THR A 35 -5.66 -3.93 6.02
CA THR A 35 -6.11 -5.10 6.81
C THR A 35 -7.33 -5.77 6.19
N ASN A 36 -8.22 -4.99 5.57
CA ASN A 36 -9.45 -5.48 4.93
C ASN A 36 -9.27 -5.77 3.43
N TYR A 37 -8.08 -5.55 2.87
CA TYR A 37 -7.83 -5.78 1.45
C TYR A 37 -7.61 -7.28 1.19
N PRO A 38 -8.33 -7.90 0.22
CA PRO A 38 -8.24 -9.34 -0.04
C PRO A 38 -6.82 -9.83 -0.33
N ASP A 39 -6.07 -9.06 -1.13
CA ASP A 39 -4.72 -9.43 -1.59
C ASP A 39 -3.62 -8.63 -0.89
N ARG A 40 -3.83 -8.30 0.39
CA ARG A 40 -2.91 -7.45 1.16
C ARG A 40 -1.47 -7.97 1.22
N GLU A 41 -1.27 -9.28 1.07
CA GLU A 41 0.04 -9.93 1.08
C GLU A 41 0.88 -9.57 -0.15
N GLU A 42 0.23 -9.16 -1.25
CA GLU A 42 0.89 -8.67 -2.46
C GLU A 42 1.28 -7.19 -2.35
N ILE A 43 0.80 -6.48 -1.33
CA ILE A 43 1.10 -5.06 -1.07
C ILE A 43 2.22 -4.98 -0.03
N VAL A 44 3.47 -4.94 -0.51
CA VAL A 44 4.67 -5.06 0.33
C VAL A 44 5.26 -3.68 0.62
N GLY A 45 5.41 -3.37 1.91
CA GLY A 45 5.97 -2.11 2.40
C GLY A 45 7.48 -2.18 2.65
N THR A 46 8.21 -1.16 2.21
CA THR A 46 9.61 -0.91 2.56
C THR A 46 9.70 0.32 3.47
N ALA A 47 10.18 0.14 4.70
CA ALA A 47 10.40 1.24 5.63
C ALA A 47 11.57 2.12 5.16
N LYS A 48 11.37 3.44 5.24
CA LYS A 48 12.37 4.47 4.96
C LYS A 48 12.71 5.23 6.24
N ARG A 49 13.63 6.19 6.11
CA ARG A 49 13.94 7.15 7.17
C ARG A 49 12.68 7.97 7.49
N ASP A 50 12.66 8.55 8.69
CA ASP A 50 11.57 9.41 9.19
C ASP A 50 10.21 8.71 9.38
N GLY A 51 10.22 7.38 9.50
CA GLY A 51 9.00 6.59 9.75
C GLY A 51 8.05 6.52 8.54
N VAL A 52 8.53 6.89 7.36
CA VAL A 52 7.79 6.77 6.10
C VAL A 52 7.90 5.35 5.57
N ILE A 53 6.81 4.82 5.00
CA ILE A 53 6.78 3.49 4.37
C ILE A 53 6.35 3.63 2.92
N GLU A 54 7.12 3.04 2.01
CA GLU A 54 6.78 2.93 0.59
C GLU A 54 6.24 1.53 0.30
N TYR A 55 4.96 1.44 -0.10
CA TYR A 55 4.33 0.20 -0.50
C TYR A 55 4.37 0.01 -2.01
N HIS A 56 4.69 -1.21 -2.43
CA HIS A 56 4.71 -1.66 -3.82
C HIS A 56 3.87 -2.91 -3.98
N TYR A 57 3.31 -3.10 -5.17
CA TYR A 57 2.74 -4.39 -5.54
C TYR A 57 3.86 -5.37 -5.90
N ARG A 58 3.81 -6.56 -5.31
CA ARG A 58 4.68 -7.70 -5.62
C ARG A 58 3.78 -8.92 -5.78
N SER A 59 3.58 -9.35 -7.03
CA SER A 59 2.89 -10.61 -7.32
C SER A 59 3.61 -11.76 -6.62
N VAL A 60 2.85 -12.63 -5.96
CA VAL A 60 3.39 -13.82 -5.27
C VAL A 60 3.80 -14.91 -6.28
N ASP A 61 3.48 -14.73 -7.57
CA ASP A 61 3.98 -15.56 -8.65
C ASP A 61 5.41 -15.14 -9.05
N SER A 62 6.37 -15.78 -8.38
CA SER A 62 7.75 -15.90 -8.84
C SER A 62 8.17 -17.35 -8.71
N ARG A 63 7.45 -18.26 -9.39
CA ARG A 63 7.87 -19.65 -9.62
C ARG A 63 7.47 -20.13 -11.00
#